data_AF-A0A3B9GJ00-F1
#
_entry.id   AF-A0A3B9GJ00-F1
#
_cell.length_a   1.000
_cell.length_b   1.000
_cell.length_c   1.000
_cell.angle_alpha   90.00
_cell.angle_beta   90.00
_cell.angle_gamma   90.00
#
_symmetry.space_group_name_H-M   'P 1'
#
loop_
_entity.id
_entity.type
_entity.pdbx_description
1 polymer ?
#
loop_
_entity_poly.entity_id
_entity_poly.type
_entity_poly.pdbx_seq_one_letter_code
_entity_poly.pdbx_strand_id
1 'polypeptide(L)'
;MMMLASSCSRTIGWGIVLWPPEGSALGYGEAVPVYFMSNITKTYAVDVPSTGGKEELELWRIELHKNKKSAEQRKAEYASLAPIFGLVARDGLILRTEATNIAEQVYRLKLDEEVKLLAKTEGALVETGGERLPGDWYLALAVDGTRGYIYSNQLMLWDASLEPRPSIASSALLISAQEADLFEKTWRPDYFLSMVDRSQVDLASYQQRFGIFTDPQRRQIRIERPEFSKFYSYTAIERQDDGSFLLQPAGLRFSFTQGGELLITPPVDDLRPEDKRAAEESGVPRSFVFVPQREDPRAVISSEERRRLNLLSALVADGELFETDTGGSLVLSRTGRFTWLGYESLSPLPIPPESGSTGNIAMDLFLGPELTSIWQGAFTLRFDANLRQAISFAYRAGPYAMELGYIAPELIRNGVVTAPEGLDGSIVFSRYR
;
A
#
# COMPACT_ATOMS: atom_id res chain seq x y z
N MET A 1 4.83 72.31 -14.06
CA MET A 1 4.09 72.18 -12.78
C MET A 1 3.34 70.87 -12.82
N MET A 2 3.93 69.82 -12.24
CA MET A 2 3.36 68.48 -12.17
C MET A 2 3.36 68.12 -10.70
N MET A 3 2.17 68.19 -10.08
CA MET A 3 1.98 67.84 -8.68
C MET A 3 2.07 66.32 -8.54
N LEU A 4 3.09 65.84 -7.85
CA LEU A 4 3.13 64.51 -7.25
C LEU A 4 2.28 64.56 -5.98
N ALA A 5 1.08 63.99 -6.03
CA ALA A 5 0.28 63.76 -4.83
C ALA A 5 0.86 62.55 -4.08
N SER A 6 1.69 62.83 -3.06
CA SER A 6 2.08 61.85 -2.05
C SER A 6 0.88 61.56 -1.15
N SER A 7 0.18 60.46 -1.41
CA SER A 7 -0.86 59.94 -0.50
C SER A 7 -0.18 59.23 0.67
N CYS A 8 0.21 59.99 1.69
CA CYS A 8 0.69 59.47 2.97
C CYS A 8 -0.48 58.88 3.79
N SER A 9 -0.88 57.64 3.52
CA SER A 9 -1.59 56.85 4.54
C SER A 9 -0.58 56.38 5.58
N ARG A 10 -0.54 57.05 6.73
CA ARG A 10 0.48 56.83 7.77
C ARG A 10 0.21 55.50 8.49
N THR A 11 0.87 54.43 8.07
CA THR A 11 0.86 53.13 8.77
C THR A 11 1.54 53.25 10.13
N ILE A 12 1.02 52.58 11.17
CA ILE A 12 1.65 52.53 12.49
C ILE A 12 2.77 51.47 12.56
N GLY A 13 2.82 50.54 11.61
CA GLY A 13 3.82 49.48 11.57
C GLY A 13 3.51 48.43 10.49
N TRP A 14 4.14 47.26 10.63
CA TRP A 14 3.93 46.08 9.79
C TRP A 14 3.59 44.89 10.70
N GLY A 15 2.66 44.04 10.29
CA GLY A 15 2.21 42.88 11.05
C GLY A 15 2.53 41.59 10.32
N ILE A 16 2.87 40.54 11.08
CA ILE A 16 2.86 39.16 10.59
C ILE A 16 1.57 38.49 11.01
N VAL A 17 0.81 37.97 10.05
CA VAL A 17 -0.44 37.26 10.28
C VAL A 17 -0.13 35.86 10.81
N LEU A 18 -0.37 35.62 12.10
CA LEU A 18 -0.09 34.34 12.76
C LEU A 18 -1.23 33.35 12.54
N TRP A 19 -2.47 33.81 12.72
CA TRP A 19 -3.67 32.99 12.66
C TRP A 19 -4.81 33.74 11.97
N PRO A 20 -4.89 33.75 10.64
CA PRO A 20 -5.99 34.36 9.91
C PRO A 20 -7.33 33.70 10.29
N PRO A 21 -8.42 34.47 10.44
CA PRO A 21 -9.75 33.93 10.65
C PRO A 21 -10.24 33.20 9.40
N GLU A 22 -11.22 32.32 9.57
CA GLU A 22 -11.84 31.60 8.46
C GLU A 22 -12.44 32.60 7.45
N GLY A 23 -12.14 32.41 6.16
CA GLY A 23 -12.58 33.31 5.10
C GLY A 23 -11.74 34.59 4.93
N SER A 24 -10.67 34.77 5.72
CA SER A 24 -9.71 35.87 5.51
C SER A 24 -9.05 35.79 4.14
N ALA A 25 -8.78 36.95 3.54
CA ALA A 25 -8.02 37.03 2.30
C ALA A 25 -6.50 36.99 2.54
N LEU A 26 -6.07 36.95 3.81
CA LEU A 26 -4.68 36.97 4.23
C LEU A 26 -4.14 35.56 4.47
N GLY A 27 -2.94 35.31 3.98
CA GLY A 27 -2.25 34.03 4.18
C GLY A 27 -1.56 33.92 5.54
N TYR A 28 -1.28 32.67 5.94
CA TYR A 28 -0.47 32.42 7.13
C TYR A 28 0.97 32.96 6.95
N GLY A 29 1.47 33.67 7.95
CA GLY A 29 2.79 34.30 7.95
C GLY A 29 2.92 35.49 7.00
N GLU A 30 1.83 35.98 6.41
CA GLU A 30 1.88 37.12 5.49
C GLU A 30 2.27 38.41 6.23
N ALA A 31 3.12 39.22 5.59
CA ALA A 31 3.57 40.50 6.11
C ALA A 31 2.71 41.63 5.53
N VAL A 32 1.94 42.31 6.40
CA VAL A 32 0.94 43.30 6.01
C VAL A 32 1.19 44.66 6.65
N PRO A 33 0.94 45.78 5.96
CA PRO A 33 0.89 47.10 6.57
C PRO A 33 -0.24 47.19 7.62
N VAL A 34 0.04 47.81 8.77
CA VAL A 34 -0.96 48.05 9.82
C VAL A 34 -1.27 49.54 9.88
N TYR A 35 -2.54 49.90 9.70
CA TYR A 35 -2.97 51.30 9.66
C TYR A 35 -3.20 51.90 11.04
N PHE A 36 -3.98 51.21 11.88
CA PHE A 36 -4.24 51.65 13.24
C PHE A 36 -4.64 50.47 14.13
N MET A 37 -4.55 50.70 15.44
CA MET A 37 -5.01 49.79 16.48
C MET A 37 -6.27 50.37 17.12
N SER A 38 -7.36 49.59 17.14
CA SER A 38 -8.56 49.96 17.87
C SER A 38 -8.46 49.47 19.32
N ASN A 39 -8.37 50.41 20.25
CA ASN A 39 -8.37 50.09 21.68
C ASN A 39 -9.75 49.63 22.20
N ILE A 40 -10.82 49.95 21.46
CA ILE A 40 -12.21 49.63 21.80
C ILE A 40 -12.51 48.19 21.42
N THR A 41 -12.28 47.83 20.15
CA THR A 41 -12.56 46.49 19.62
C THR A 41 -11.41 45.51 19.78
N LYS A 42 -10.23 45.98 20.23
CA LYS A 42 -9.00 45.17 20.34
C LYS A 42 -8.66 44.49 19.00
N THR A 43 -8.67 45.28 17.93
CA THR A 43 -8.33 44.85 16.57
C THR A 43 -7.25 45.74 15.95
N TYR A 44 -6.52 45.18 14.99
CA TYR A 44 -5.73 45.92 14.01
C TYR A 44 -6.49 46.01 12.71
N ALA A 45 -6.51 47.18 12.09
CA ALA A 45 -6.92 47.33 10.70
C ALA A 45 -5.69 47.18 9.80
N VAL A 46 -5.66 46.12 9.00
CA VAL A 46 -4.54 45.77 8.11
C VAL A 46 -4.93 45.86 6.64
N ASP A 47 -3.94 46.17 5.81
CA ASP A 47 -4.09 46.16 4.36
C ASP A 47 -4.11 44.72 3.84
N VAL A 48 -4.98 44.43 2.88
CA VAL A 48 -5.03 43.16 2.16
C VAL A 48 -4.35 43.35 0.80
N PRO A 49 -3.09 42.91 0.60
CA PRO A 49 -2.32 43.24 -0.59
C PRO A 49 -2.96 42.76 -1.90
N SER A 50 -3.72 41.66 -1.85
CA SER A 50 -4.37 41.03 -3.01
C SER A 50 -5.57 41.82 -3.52
N THR A 51 -6.29 42.55 -2.66
CA THR A 51 -7.53 43.26 -3.01
C THR A 51 -7.43 44.78 -2.86
N GLY A 52 -6.40 45.28 -2.17
CA GLY A 52 -6.29 46.68 -1.76
C GLY A 52 -7.35 47.10 -0.73
N GLY A 53 -8.08 46.13 -0.16
CA GLY A 53 -9.05 46.33 0.90
C GLY A 53 -8.40 46.39 2.29
N LYS A 54 -9.23 46.62 3.32
CA LYS A 54 -8.81 46.55 4.72
C LYS A 54 -9.58 45.46 5.44
N GLU A 55 -8.88 44.72 6.29
CA GLU A 55 -9.46 43.69 7.15
C GLU A 55 -9.15 44.01 8.61
N GLU A 56 -10.09 43.73 9.52
CA GLU A 56 -9.88 43.88 10.95
C GLU A 56 -9.57 42.52 11.59
N LEU A 57 -8.41 42.42 12.24
CA LEU A 57 -7.95 41.20 12.91
C LEU A 57 -7.74 41.46 14.40
N GLU A 58 -8.09 40.51 15.26
CA GLU A 58 -7.82 40.58 16.70
C GLU A 58 -6.33 40.75 16.97
N LEU A 59 -5.97 41.52 18.01
CA LEU A 59 -4.56 41.88 18.27
C LEU A 59 -3.62 40.67 18.35
N TRP A 60 -4.08 39.55 18.90
CA TRP A 60 -3.27 38.35 19.11
C TRP A 60 -3.00 37.55 17.82
N ARG A 61 -3.79 37.77 16.77
CA ARG A 61 -3.59 37.15 15.44
C ARG A 61 -2.43 37.78 14.69
N ILE A 62 -1.93 38.94 15.14
CA ILE A 62 -0.85 39.67 14.47
C ILE A 62 0.34 39.88 15.40
N GLU A 63 1.53 39.55 14.91
CA GLU A 63 2.79 39.99 15.51
C GLU A 63 3.21 41.34 14.91
N LEU A 64 3.16 42.42 15.71
CA LEU A 64 3.46 43.77 15.25
C LEU A 64 4.96 44.06 15.26
N HIS A 65 5.46 44.61 14.15
CA HIS A 65 6.82 45.07 13.95
C HIS A 65 6.87 46.56 13.59
N LYS A 66 7.95 47.23 14.00
CA LYS A 66 8.13 48.69 13.81
C LYS A 66 8.28 49.09 12.34
N ASN A 67 8.82 48.21 11.50
CA ASN A 67 9.10 48.50 10.10
C ASN A 67 9.01 47.22 9.24
N LYS A 68 8.88 47.42 7.92
CA LYS A 68 8.77 46.34 6.94
C LYS A 68 9.91 45.34 7.02
N LYS A 69 11.15 45.84 7.17
CA LYS A 69 12.35 45.00 7.20
C LYS A 69 12.30 43.97 8.34
N SER A 70 11.89 44.40 9.53
CA SER A 70 11.74 43.51 10.69
C SER A 70 10.63 42.48 10.50
N ALA A 71 9.52 42.86 9.87
CA ALA A 71 8.44 41.92 9.56
C ALA A 71 8.90 40.86 8.54
N GLU A 72 9.55 41.27 7.43
CA GLU A 72 10.04 40.32 6.41
C GLU A 72 11.10 39.36 6.98
N GLN A 73 11.94 39.81 7.91
CA GLN A 73 12.86 38.92 8.62
C GLN A 73 12.10 37.89 9.45
N ARG A 74 11.12 38.33 10.26
CA ARG A 74 10.30 37.43 11.06
C ARG A 74 9.50 36.45 10.20
N LYS A 75 8.98 36.91 9.05
CA LYS A 75 8.32 36.08 8.04
C LYS A 75 9.22 34.94 7.59
N ALA A 76 10.48 35.22 7.27
CA ALA A 76 11.43 34.19 6.84
C ALA A 76 11.72 33.17 7.95
N GLU A 77 11.88 33.62 9.20
CA GLU A 77 12.08 32.75 10.37
C GLU A 77 10.84 31.90 10.68
N TYR A 78 9.65 32.44 10.42
CA TYR A 78 8.38 31.79 10.69
C TYR A 78 7.91 30.87 9.56
N ALA A 79 8.47 31.00 8.35
CA ALA A 79 7.92 30.39 7.13
C ALA A 79 7.64 28.89 7.24
N SER A 80 8.50 28.12 7.91
CA SER A 80 8.32 26.67 8.08
C SER A 80 7.20 26.28 9.06
N LEU A 81 6.84 27.18 9.98
CA LEU A 81 5.75 26.97 10.95
C LEU A 81 4.49 27.77 10.60
N ALA A 82 4.59 28.69 9.63
CA ALA A 82 3.50 29.57 9.24
C ALA A 82 2.22 28.82 8.92
N PRO A 83 2.19 27.72 8.15
CA PRO A 83 0.96 26.97 7.90
C PRO A 83 0.74 25.83 8.91
N ILE A 84 1.67 25.59 9.84
CA ILE A 84 1.66 24.43 10.73
C ILE A 84 0.83 24.72 11.98
N PHE A 85 -0.04 23.77 12.33
CA PHE A 85 -0.78 23.77 13.59
C PHE A 85 -0.57 22.45 14.32
N GLY A 86 -0.81 22.48 15.63
CA GLY A 86 -0.91 21.27 16.44
C GLY A 86 -2.36 21.04 16.84
N LEU A 87 -2.82 19.80 16.70
CA LEU A 87 -4.10 19.34 17.20
C LEU A 87 -3.88 18.52 18.47
N VAL A 88 -4.59 18.85 19.55
CA VAL A 88 -4.34 18.30 20.89
C VAL A 88 -4.83 16.87 21.00
N ALA A 89 -3.90 15.91 21.06
CA ALA A 89 -4.18 14.47 21.08
C ALA A 89 -4.57 13.91 22.46
N ARG A 90 -4.49 14.74 23.52
CA ARG A 90 -4.85 14.36 24.88
C ARG A 90 -5.57 15.48 25.60
N ASP A 91 -6.71 15.17 26.19
CA ASP A 91 -7.45 16.13 27.01
C ASP A 91 -6.64 16.63 28.20
N GLY A 92 -6.73 17.93 28.48
CA GLY A 92 -6.04 18.56 29.60
C GLY A 92 -4.55 18.82 29.39
N LEU A 93 -4.06 18.77 28.16
CA LEU A 93 -2.70 19.19 27.83
C LEU A 93 -2.50 20.68 28.19
N ILE A 94 -1.30 21.07 28.62
CA ILE A 94 -1.08 22.41 29.17
C ILE A 94 -0.05 23.21 28.40
N LEU A 95 -0.35 24.50 28.21
CA LEU A 95 0.64 25.52 27.89
C LEU A 95 1.29 26.01 29.19
N ARG A 96 2.59 26.26 29.14
CA ARG A 96 3.38 26.66 30.31
C ARG A 96 4.07 28.01 30.12
N THR A 97 4.45 28.64 31.23
CA THR A 97 5.23 29.88 31.22
C THR A 97 6.63 29.71 30.63
N GLU A 98 7.23 28.53 30.77
CA GLU A 98 8.58 28.20 30.27
C GLU A 98 8.62 26.82 29.60
N ALA A 99 9.63 26.57 28.77
CA ALA A 99 9.86 25.31 28.05
C ALA A 99 10.41 24.20 28.96
N THR A 100 9.69 23.90 30.04
CA THR A 100 10.01 22.85 31.01
C THR A 100 8.75 22.21 31.58
N ASN A 101 8.80 20.93 31.96
CA ASN A 101 7.64 20.19 32.45
C ASN A 101 7.14 20.66 33.83
N ILE A 102 7.98 21.34 34.61
CA ILE A 102 7.69 21.86 35.96
C ILE A 102 7.19 23.31 36.00
N ALA A 103 7.16 24.01 34.86
CA ALA A 103 6.73 25.40 34.79
C ALA A 103 5.22 25.55 35.04
N GLU A 104 4.82 26.75 35.47
CA GLU A 104 3.43 27.09 35.77
C GLU A 104 2.54 26.96 34.53
N GLN A 105 1.33 26.44 34.74
CA GLN A 105 0.30 26.35 33.71
C GLN A 105 -0.26 27.74 33.40
N VAL A 106 -0.28 28.13 32.12
CA VAL A 106 -0.96 29.35 31.66
C VAL A 106 -2.28 29.08 30.95
N TYR A 107 -2.41 27.90 30.34
CA TYR A 107 -3.63 27.48 29.66
C TYR A 107 -3.76 25.97 29.69
N ARG A 108 -5.01 25.47 29.73
CA ARG A 108 -5.33 24.04 29.64
C ARG A 108 -6.17 23.80 28.41
N LEU A 109 -5.60 23.05 27.48
CA LEU A 109 -6.17 22.67 26.21
C LEU A 109 -7.14 21.49 26.37
N LYS A 110 -8.19 21.50 25.56
CA LYS A 110 -9.12 20.38 25.42
C LYS A 110 -8.65 19.42 24.33
N LEU A 111 -9.12 18.18 24.40
CA LEU A 111 -8.98 17.23 23.28
C LEU A 111 -9.51 17.84 21.98
N ASP A 112 -8.80 17.65 20.88
CA ASP A 112 -9.16 18.18 19.54
C ASP A 112 -9.08 19.72 19.44
N GLU A 113 -8.60 20.42 20.47
CA GLU A 113 -8.33 21.85 20.37
C GLU A 113 -7.12 22.12 19.47
N GLU A 114 -7.19 23.18 18.67
CA GLU A 114 -6.12 23.59 17.77
C GLU A 114 -5.20 24.61 18.45
N VAL A 115 -3.90 24.50 18.19
CA VAL A 115 -2.88 25.46 18.64
C VAL A 115 -1.97 25.86 17.48
N LYS A 116 -1.65 27.15 17.41
CA LYS A 116 -0.71 27.67 16.43
C LYS A 116 0.72 27.62 16.96
N LEU A 117 1.60 26.91 16.27
CA LEU A 117 3.03 26.90 16.59
C LEU A 117 3.68 28.18 16.07
N LEU A 118 4.41 28.90 16.94
CA LEU A 118 5.03 30.19 16.60
C LEU A 118 6.55 30.08 16.41
N ALA A 119 7.21 29.26 17.23
CA ALA A 119 8.65 29.04 17.18
C ALA A 119 9.01 27.71 17.84
N LYS A 120 9.99 27.00 17.28
CA LYS A 120 10.66 25.88 17.96
C LYS A 120 11.70 26.44 18.92
N THR A 121 11.77 25.92 20.14
CA THR A 121 12.68 26.43 21.20
C THR A 121 13.45 25.29 21.85
N GLU A 122 14.63 25.62 22.38
CA GLU A 122 15.32 24.72 23.31
C GLU A 122 14.57 24.71 24.64
N GLY A 123 14.57 23.56 25.31
CA GLY A 123 13.85 23.37 26.56
C GLY A 123 14.33 22.15 27.34
N ALA A 124 13.77 21.95 28.53
CA ALA A 124 14.14 20.84 29.38
C ALA A 124 13.81 19.48 28.74
N LEU A 125 14.62 18.47 29.04
CA LEU A 125 14.33 17.10 28.64
C LEU A 125 13.02 16.64 29.29
N VAL A 126 12.15 16.04 28.49
CA VAL A 126 10.89 15.47 28.96
C VAL A 126 11.05 13.97 29.03
N GLU A 127 10.95 13.43 30.24
CA GLU A 127 11.09 12.00 30.53
C GLU A 127 9.82 11.48 31.21
N THR A 128 9.51 10.21 31.00
CA THR A 128 8.46 9.49 31.73
C THR A 128 8.95 8.07 31.99
N GLY A 129 8.91 7.63 33.26
CA GLY A 129 9.41 6.31 33.63
C GLY A 129 10.93 6.12 33.46
N GLY A 130 11.70 7.20 33.36
CA GLY A 130 13.15 7.15 33.10
C GLY A 130 13.53 7.08 31.62
N GLU A 131 12.56 7.10 30.70
CA GLU A 131 12.81 7.17 29.26
C GLU A 131 12.48 8.55 28.70
N ARG A 132 13.32 9.01 27.76
CA ARG A 132 13.14 10.29 27.06
C ARG A 132 11.98 10.17 26.07
N LEU A 133 11.00 11.07 26.20
CA LEU A 133 9.91 11.16 25.25
C LEU A 133 10.39 11.81 23.94
N PRO A 134 9.88 11.36 22.77
CA PRO A 134 10.13 12.02 21.49
C PRO A 134 9.32 13.33 21.38
N GLY A 135 9.91 14.35 20.77
CA GLY A 135 9.26 15.64 20.53
C GLY A 135 10.16 16.84 20.77
N ASP A 136 9.64 18.02 20.46
CA ASP A 136 10.31 19.31 20.61
C ASP A 136 9.46 20.28 21.42
N TRP A 137 10.11 21.29 21.99
CA TRP A 137 9.41 22.41 22.61
C TRP A 137 9.05 23.46 21.56
N TYR A 138 7.82 23.96 21.67
CA TYR A 138 7.33 25.05 20.85
C TYR A 138 6.74 26.14 21.73
N LEU A 139 6.98 27.39 21.35
CA LEU A 139 6.10 28.48 21.72
C LEU A 139 4.83 28.36 20.88
N ALA A 140 3.69 28.23 21.54
CA ALA A 140 2.39 28.05 20.91
C ALA A 140 1.42 29.17 21.32
N LEU A 141 0.38 29.34 20.50
CA LEU A 141 -0.71 30.28 20.63
C LEU A 141 -2.03 29.50 20.62
N ALA A 142 -2.82 29.63 21.68
CA ALA A 142 -4.15 29.06 21.78
C ALA A 142 -5.18 29.95 21.06
N VAL A 143 -6.38 29.40 20.84
CA VAL A 143 -7.48 30.07 20.10
C VAL A 143 -7.98 31.36 20.76
N ASP A 144 -7.78 31.51 22.08
CA ASP A 144 -8.13 32.72 22.83
C ASP A 144 -7.03 33.80 22.81
N GLY A 145 -5.91 33.52 22.14
CA GLY A 145 -4.74 34.40 22.09
C GLY A 145 -3.70 34.14 23.19
N THR A 146 -3.93 33.19 24.10
CA THR A 146 -2.98 32.84 25.15
C THR A 146 -1.72 32.22 24.56
N ARG A 147 -0.54 32.70 24.98
CA ARG A 147 0.76 32.18 24.55
C ARG A 147 1.42 31.38 25.67
N GLY A 148 2.06 30.29 25.30
CA GLY A 148 2.87 29.51 26.23
C GLY A 148 3.63 28.39 25.55
N TYR A 149 4.48 27.71 26.31
CA TYR A 149 5.33 26.64 25.80
C TYR A 149 4.63 25.28 25.93
N ILE A 150 4.77 24.46 24.90
CA ILE A 150 4.19 23.13 24.81
C ILE A 150 5.21 22.15 24.22
N TYR A 151 5.14 20.90 24.69
CA TYR A 151 5.94 19.81 24.17
C TYR A 151 5.14 19.02 23.13
N SER A 152 5.70 18.81 21.94
CA SER A 152 4.93 18.33 20.78
C SER A 152 4.55 16.85 20.82
N ASN A 153 5.02 16.07 21.79
CA ASN A 153 4.73 14.64 21.91
C ASN A 153 3.23 14.30 21.86
N GLN A 154 2.38 15.19 22.39
CA GLN A 154 0.93 15.00 22.47
C GLN A 154 0.16 15.92 21.51
N LEU A 155 0.83 16.38 20.46
CA LEU A 155 0.23 17.14 19.37
C LEU A 155 0.32 16.34 18.07
N MET A 156 -0.78 16.25 17.35
CA MET A 156 -0.78 15.86 15.95
C MET A 156 -0.51 17.12 15.14
N LEU A 157 0.67 17.21 14.51
CA LEU A 157 1.00 18.35 13.66
C LEU A 157 0.39 18.17 12.28
N TRP A 158 -0.15 19.24 11.71
CA TRP A 158 -0.62 19.25 10.34
C TRP A 158 -0.16 20.52 9.62
N ASP A 159 -0.27 20.53 8.29
CA ASP A 159 -0.13 21.73 7.45
C ASP A 159 -1.49 22.18 6.91
N ALA A 160 -2.00 23.32 7.40
CA ALA A 160 -3.33 23.84 7.04
C ALA A 160 -3.39 24.39 5.60
N SER A 161 -2.25 24.56 4.93
CA SER A 161 -2.20 25.02 3.54
C SER A 161 -2.28 23.87 2.53
N LEU A 162 -2.01 22.63 2.97
CA LEU A 162 -1.99 21.44 2.11
C LEU A 162 -3.22 20.56 2.31
N GLU A 163 -3.66 20.41 3.56
CA GLU A 163 -4.67 19.42 3.93
C GLU A 163 -5.75 20.03 4.84
N PRO A 164 -7.01 19.55 4.74
CA PRO A 164 -8.06 19.98 5.65
C PRO A 164 -7.78 19.51 7.08
N ARG A 165 -8.26 20.27 8.08
CA ARG A 165 -8.27 19.89 9.51
C ARG A 165 -8.73 18.42 9.72
N PRO A 166 -7.84 17.45 10.05
CA PRO A 166 -8.21 16.17 10.64
C PRO A 166 -8.91 16.32 11.99
N SER A 167 -9.68 15.28 12.34
CA SER A 167 -10.32 15.12 13.66
C SER A 167 -9.74 13.91 14.38
N ILE A 168 -9.40 14.06 15.65
CA ILE A 168 -8.90 12.95 16.48
C ILE A 168 -9.99 11.91 16.74
N ALA A 169 -11.23 12.34 16.95
CA ALA A 169 -12.35 11.43 17.24
C ALA A 169 -12.71 10.57 16.03
N SER A 170 -12.80 11.16 14.84
CA SER A 170 -13.08 10.41 13.60
C SER A 170 -11.93 9.48 13.24
N SER A 171 -10.68 9.92 13.42
CA SER A 171 -9.50 9.08 13.20
C SER A 171 -9.47 7.89 14.16
N ALA A 172 -9.71 8.10 15.46
CA ALA A 172 -9.72 7.04 16.46
C ALA A 172 -10.80 5.96 16.17
N LEU A 173 -11.99 6.37 15.72
CA LEU A 173 -13.05 5.45 15.32
C LEU A 173 -12.68 4.65 14.06
N LEU A 174 -12.10 5.31 13.05
CA LEU A 174 -11.60 4.64 11.83
C LEU A 174 -10.48 3.64 12.14
N ILE A 175 -9.55 4.02 13.02
CA ILE A 175 -8.42 3.17 13.43
C ILE A 175 -8.91 1.95 14.21
N SER A 176 -9.85 2.14 15.14
CA SER A 176 -10.46 1.02 15.87
C SER A 176 -11.20 0.07 14.93
N ALA A 177 -11.85 0.60 13.89
CA ALA A 177 -12.52 -0.22 12.88
C ALA A 177 -11.51 -0.99 12.01
N GLN A 178 -10.37 -0.36 11.66
CA GLN A 178 -9.30 -1.01 10.90
C GLN A 178 -8.60 -2.14 11.69
N GLU A 179 -8.33 -1.95 12.97
CA GLU A 179 -7.79 -3.03 13.80
C GLU A 179 -8.80 -4.20 13.89
N ALA A 180 -10.10 -3.90 14.03
CA ALA A 180 -11.15 -4.92 14.01
C ALA A 180 -11.20 -5.67 12.67
N ASP A 181 -11.04 -4.95 11.55
CA ASP A 181 -11.02 -5.52 10.19
C ASP A 181 -9.96 -6.62 10.01
N LEU A 182 -8.81 -6.53 10.69
CA LEU A 182 -7.79 -7.58 10.67
C LEU A 182 -8.37 -8.94 11.10
N PHE A 183 -9.27 -8.93 12.08
CA PHE A 183 -9.83 -10.13 12.71
C PHE A 183 -11.20 -10.53 12.16
N GLU A 184 -12.00 -9.55 11.70
CA GLU A 184 -13.36 -9.78 11.21
C GLU A 184 -13.40 -10.23 9.75
N LYS A 185 -12.46 -9.73 8.92
CA LYS A 185 -12.42 -10.04 7.50
C LYS A 185 -11.58 -11.28 7.22
N THR A 186 -11.95 -11.99 6.16
CA THR A 186 -11.09 -13.04 5.59
C THR A 186 -10.17 -12.43 4.54
N TRP A 187 -8.87 -12.48 4.80
CA TRP A 187 -7.84 -11.87 3.95
C TRP A 187 -7.20 -12.92 3.03
N ARG A 188 -7.14 -12.62 1.73
CA ARG A 188 -6.54 -13.46 0.69
C ARG A 188 -5.38 -12.74 0.01
N PRO A 189 -4.39 -13.45 -0.54
CA PRO A 189 -3.32 -12.79 -1.29
C PRO A 189 -3.89 -11.95 -2.43
N ASP A 190 -3.29 -10.78 -2.66
CA ASP A 190 -3.64 -9.84 -3.72
C ASP A 190 -3.80 -10.50 -5.10
N TYR A 191 -2.92 -11.44 -5.44
CA TYR A 191 -2.92 -12.12 -6.72
C TYR A 191 -4.18 -12.98 -6.97
N PHE A 192 -4.97 -13.33 -5.94
CA PHE A 192 -6.22 -14.07 -6.13
C PHE A 192 -7.21 -13.30 -7.01
N LEU A 193 -7.36 -11.99 -6.77
CA LEU A 193 -8.26 -11.16 -7.56
C LEU A 193 -7.79 -11.08 -9.00
N SER A 194 -6.49 -10.87 -9.21
CA SER A 194 -5.92 -10.80 -10.56
C SER A 194 -6.13 -12.08 -11.37
N MET A 195 -6.06 -13.27 -10.73
CA MET A 195 -6.30 -14.55 -11.38
C MET A 195 -7.76 -14.74 -11.77
N VAL A 196 -8.68 -14.37 -10.87
CA VAL A 196 -10.13 -14.47 -11.13
C VAL A 196 -10.56 -13.48 -12.20
N ASP A 197 -10.16 -12.21 -12.07
CA ASP A 197 -10.52 -11.14 -13.01
C ASP A 197 -9.99 -11.44 -14.44
N ARG A 198 -8.84 -12.12 -14.55
CA ARG A 198 -8.28 -12.56 -15.84
C ARG A 198 -8.78 -13.92 -16.31
N SER A 199 -9.57 -14.63 -15.49
CA SER A 199 -9.97 -16.03 -15.73
C SER A 199 -8.78 -16.98 -15.97
N GLN A 200 -7.66 -16.71 -15.30
CA GLN A 200 -6.39 -17.44 -15.39
C GLN A 200 -6.02 -17.98 -14.01
N VAL A 201 -6.80 -18.95 -13.54
CA VAL A 201 -6.64 -19.51 -12.19
C VAL A 201 -5.62 -20.65 -12.21
N ASP A 202 -4.44 -20.40 -11.63
CA ASP A 202 -3.47 -21.43 -11.36
C ASP A 202 -3.75 -22.11 -10.01
N LEU A 203 -4.20 -23.38 -10.04
CA LEU A 203 -4.52 -24.16 -8.85
C LEU A 203 -3.29 -24.46 -7.95
N ALA A 204 -2.06 -24.32 -8.44
CA ALA A 204 -0.87 -24.48 -7.61
C ALA A 204 -0.74 -23.31 -6.62
N SER A 205 -1.00 -22.09 -7.07
CA SER A 205 -0.91 -20.85 -6.29
C SER A 205 -2.24 -20.35 -5.73
N TYR A 206 -3.38 -20.79 -6.27
CA TYR A 206 -4.73 -20.47 -5.81
C TYR A 206 -5.29 -21.60 -4.94
N GLN A 207 -4.98 -21.56 -3.63
CA GLN A 207 -5.41 -22.58 -2.67
C GLN A 207 -6.02 -21.99 -1.41
N GLN A 208 -7.01 -22.68 -0.82
CA GLN A 208 -7.69 -22.25 0.41
C GLN A 208 -6.74 -21.99 1.58
N ARG A 209 -5.61 -22.70 1.62
CA ARG A 209 -4.60 -22.55 2.68
C ARG A 209 -3.86 -21.21 2.64
N PHE A 210 -3.93 -20.47 1.53
CA PHE A 210 -3.24 -19.19 1.38
C PHE A 210 -4.13 -18.02 1.84
N GLY A 211 -3.51 -17.06 2.52
CA GLY A 211 -4.20 -15.95 3.18
C GLY A 211 -3.62 -15.65 4.56
N ILE A 212 -4.37 -14.85 5.32
CA ILE A 212 -4.09 -14.58 6.73
C ILE A 212 -5.18 -15.24 7.56
N PHE A 213 -4.75 -15.93 8.61
CA PHE A 213 -5.62 -16.62 9.55
C PHE A 213 -5.30 -16.15 10.95
N THR A 214 -6.25 -15.47 11.57
CA THR A 214 -6.11 -14.93 12.92
C THR A 214 -6.89 -15.77 13.92
N ASP A 215 -6.31 -15.97 15.10
CA ASP A 215 -7.00 -16.49 16.29
C ASP A 215 -6.82 -15.46 17.42
N PRO A 216 -7.79 -14.54 17.60
CA PRO A 216 -7.72 -13.51 18.64
C PRO A 216 -7.73 -14.08 20.06
N GLN A 217 -8.38 -15.23 20.28
CA GLN A 217 -8.45 -15.85 21.60
C GLN A 217 -7.09 -16.39 22.03
N ARG A 218 -6.36 -17.00 21.08
CA ARG A 218 -4.99 -17.49 21.30
C ARG A 218 -3.91 -16.44 21.03
N ARG A 219 -4.30 -15.27 20.53
CA ARG A 219 -3.42 -14.18 20.07
C ARG A 219 -2.38 -14.64 19.06
N GLN A 220 -2.87 -15.25 17.99
CA GLN A 220 -2.05 -15.86 16.95
C GLN A 220 -2.45 -15.35 15.57
N ILE A 221 -1.46 -15.12 14.71
CA ILE A 221 -1.64 -14.78 13.30
C ILE A 221 -0.78 -15.72 12.48
N ARG A 222 -1.39 -16.40 11.52
CA ARG A 222 -0.72 -17.25 10.54
C ARG A 222 -0.85 -16.63 9.16
N ILE A 223 0.27 -16.47 8.49
CA ILE A 223 0.36 -15.91 7.14
C ILE A 223 0.86 -17.01 6.22
N GLU A 224 0.14 -17.23 5.13
CA GLU A 224 0.43 -18.30 4.17
C GLU A 224 0.38 -17.77 2.74
N ARG A 225 1.50 -17.90 2.06
CA ARG A 225 1.70 -17.68 0.62
C ARG A 225 2.66 -18.76 0.11
N PRO A 226 2.66 -19.07 -1.20
CA PRO A 226 3.63 -20.00 -1.79
C PRO A 226 5.09 -19.68 -1.43
N GLU A 227 5.42 -18.39 -1.37
CA GLU A 227 6.74 -17.85 -1.11
C GLU A 227 7.03 -17.53 0.36
N PHE A 228 6.01 -17.52 1.22
CA PHE A 228 6.15 -17.10 2.61
C PHE A 228 5.10 -17.77 3.51
N SER A 229 5.55 -18.54 4.49
CA SER A 229 4.69 -19.19 5.49
C SER A 229 5.28 -18.95 6.86
N LYS A 230 4.53 -18.25 7.72
CA LYS A 230 4.96 -17.94 9.08
C LYS A 230 3.79 -17.84 10.04
N PHE A 231 4.10 -18.13 11.28
CA PHE A 231 3.19 -18.05 12.40
C PHE A 231 3.75 -17.09 13.45
N TYR A 232 2.89 -16.21 13.94
CA TYR A 232 3.20 -15.19 14.93
C TYR A 232 2.27 -15.32 16.12
N SER A 233 2.86 -15.30 17.31
CA SER A 233 2.13 -15.11 18.57
C SER A 233 2.38 -13.69 19.05
N TYR A 234 1.36 -13.03 19.62
CA TYR A 234 1.50 -11.67 20.13
C TYR A 234 0.89 -11.50 21.53
N THR A 235 1.44 -10.55 22.28
CA THR A 235 0.90 -10.11 23.57
C THR A 235 0.18 -8.79 23.46
N ALA A 236 0.60 -7.92 22.54
CA ALA A 236 -0.02 -6.63 22.27
C ALA A 236 0.12 -6.25 20.79
N ILE A 237 -0.78 -5.38 20.34
CA ILE A 237 -0.68 -4.70 19.05
C ILE A 237 -0.52 -3.22 19.36
N GLU A 238 0.61 -2.66 18.96
CA GLU A 238 0.97 -1.27 19.24
C GLU A 238 0.89 -0.44 17.95
N ARG A 239 0.17 0.67 18.01
CA ARG A 239 0.13 1.62 16.91
C ARG A 239 1.44 2.40 16.83
N GLN A 240 1.92 2.60 15.61
CA GLN A 240 3.09 3.39 15.28
C GLN A 240 2.67 4.78 14.76
N ASP A 241 3.59 5.74 14.81
CA ASP A 241 3.36 7.13 14.39
C ASP A 241 2.99 7.27 12.91
N ASP A 242 3.45 6.34 12.07
CA ASP A 242 3.15 6.26 10.63
C ASP A 242 1.76 5.66 10.33
N GLY A 243 0.97 5.34 11.35
CA GLY A 243 -0.35 4.73 11.22
C GLY A 243 -0.33 3.21 11.01
N SER A 244 0.85 2.58 10.99
CA SER A 244 0.98 1.13 11.02
C SER A 244 0.77 0.57 12.43
N PHE A 245 0.61 -0.74 12.51
CA PHE A 245 0.47 -1.50 13.73
C PHE A 245 1.62 -2.50 13.84
N LEU A 246 2.15 -2.69 15.04
CA LEU A 246 3.26 -3.57 15.36
C LEU A 246 2.82 -4.63 16.35
N LEU A 247 2.99 -5.91 16.00
CA LEU A 247 2.76 -7.02 16.92
C LEU A 247 3.96 -7.20 17.84
N GLN A 248 3.74 -7.07 19.13
CA GLN A 248 4.77 -7.34 20.15
C GLN A 248 4.64 -8.75 20.72
N PRO A 249 5.76 -9.45 20.99
CA PRO A 249 7.14 -9.14 20.63
C PRO A 249 7.54 -9.64 19.23
N ALA A 250 6.59 -10.14 18.45
CA ALA A 250 6.81 -10.80 17.16
C ALA A 250 7.49 -9.92 16.10
N GLY A 251 7.37 -8.59 16.20
CA GLY A 251 7.97 -7.64 15.26
C GLY A 251 7.24 -7.52 13.92
N LEU A 252 6.14 -8.26 13.71
CA LEU A 252 5.32 -8.18 12.50
C LEU A 252 4.62 -6.82 12.43
N ARG A 253 4.76 -6.11 11.32
CA ARG A 253 4.04 -4.86 11.07
C ARG A 253 2.91 -5.06 10.09
N PHE A 254 1.82 -4.32 10.26
CA PHE A 254 0.74 -4.26 9.28
C PHE A 254 0.12 -2.87 9.19
N SER A 255 -0.46 -2.55 8.03
CA SER A 255 -1.18 -1.30 7.79
C SER A 255 -2.28 -1.50 6.75
N PHE A 256 -3.20 -0.55 6.66
CA PHE A 256 -4.27 -0.57 5.66
C PHE A 256 -4.04 0.50 4.60
N THR A 257 -4.16 0.12 3.33
CA THR A 257 -4.16 1.08 2.22
C THR A 257 -5.49 1.85 2.18
N GLN A 258 -5.53 2.98 1.47
CA GLN A 258 -6.79 3.71 1.27
C GLN A 258 -7.85 2.88 0.53
N GLY A 259 -7.44 1.88 -0.26
CA GLY A 259 -8.33 0.93 -0.93
C GLY A 259 -8.90 -0.15 -0.01
N GLY A 260 -8.54 -0.16 1.27
CA GLY A 260 -8.94 -1.17 2.24
C GLY A 260 -8.17 -2.49 2.12
N GLU A 261 -7.01 -2.46 1.46
CA GLU A 261 -6.11 -3.62 1.36
C GLU A 261 -5.22 -3.67 2.59
N LEU A 262 -4.83 -4.87 3.02
CA LEU A 262 -3.98 -5.10 4.16
C LEU A 262 -2.54 -5.34 3.69
N LEU A 263 -1.64 -4.46 4.10
CA LEU A 263 -0.21 -4.59 3.87
C LEU A 263 0.43 -5.24 5.09
N ILE A 264 1.13 -6.36 4.89
CA ILE A 264 1.87 -7.07 5.92
C ILE A 264 3.37 -6.94 5.66
N THR A 265 4.13 -6.53 6.67
CA THR A 265 5.58 -6.40 6.60
C THR A 265 6.23 -7.25 7.69
N PRO A 266 6.71 -8.47 7.34
CA PRO A 266 7.41 -9.34 8.27
C PRO A 266 8.75 -8.75 8.74
N PRO A 267 9.24 -9.19 9.92
CA PRO A 267 10.64 -9.00 10.29
C PRO A 267 11.58 -9.56 9.20
N VAL A 268 12.68 -8.86 8.93
CA VAL A 268 13.67 -9.25 7.91
C VAL A 268 14.23 -10.66 8.16
N ASP A 269 14.36 -11.06 9.41
CA ASP A 269 14.86 -12.39 9.80
C ASP A 269 13.89 -13.54 9.49
N ASP A 270 12.62 -13.24 9.21
CA ASP A 270 11.63 -14.24 8.79
C ASP A 270 11.59 -14.45 7.27
N LEU A 271 12.28 -13.61 6.50
CA LEU A 271 12.32 -13.69 5.06
C LEU A 271 13.26 -14.81 4.58
N ARG A 272 13.00 -15.34 3.37
CA ARG A 272 13.91 -16.28 2.72
C ARG A 272 15.25 -15.60 2.42
N PRO A 273 16.37 -16.34 2.28
CA PRO A 273 17.69 -15.75 2.07
C PRO A 273 17.77 -14.76 0.90
N GLU A 274 17.07 -15.06 -0.20
CA GLU A 274 17.01 -14.18 -1.39
C GLU A 274 16.27 -12.88 -1.09
N ASP A 275 15.09 -12.98 -0.46
CA ASP A 275 14.26 -11.85 -0.08
C ASP A 275 14.93 -10.98 1.00
N LYS A 276 15.68 -11.63 1.91
CA LYS A 276 16.48 -10.96 2.94
C LYS A 276 17.61 -10.13 2.32
N ARG A 277 18.41 -10.71 1.42
CA ARG A 277 19.46 -9.96 0.70
C ARG A 277 18.88 -8.80 -0.07
N ALA A 278 17.79 -9.01 -0.82
CA ALA A 278 17.14 -7.95 -1.57
C ALA A 278 16.63 -6.81 -0.66
N ALA A 279 16.07 -7.13 0.51
CA ALA A 279 15.64 -6.13 1.49
C ALA A 279 16.83 -5.36 2.11
N GLU A 280 17.93 -6.04 2.43
CA GLU A 280 19.16 -5.43 2.97
C GLU A 280 19.87 -4.54 1.95
N GLU A 281 19.95 -4.97 0.68
CA GLU A 281 20.59 -4.22 -0.41
C GLU A 281 19.79 -2.99 -0.84
N SER A 282 18.45 -3.10 -0.91
CA SER A 282 17.57 -1.99 -1.31
C SER A 282 17.25 -1.03 -0.16
N GLY A 283 17.38 -1.48 1.09
CA GLY A 283 16.92 -0.75 2.28
C GLY A 283 15.39 -0.66 2.39
N VAL A 284 14.64 -1.31 1.49
CA VAL A 284 13.17 -1.32 1.49
C VAL A 284 12.68 -2.63 2.10
N PRO A 285 11.83 -2.58 3.15
CA PRO A 285 11.30 -3.79 3.75
C PRO A 285 10.39 -4.53 2.76
N ARG A 286 10.46 -5.86 2.79
CA ARG A 286 9.57 -6.70 1.98
C ARG A 286 8.19 -6.72 2.59
N SER A 287 7.19 -6.33 1.81
CA SER A 287 5.78 -6.38 2.22
C SER A 287 4.95 -7.28 1.30
N PHE A 288 3.87 -7.82 1.84
CA PHE A 288 2.90 -8.66 1.16
C PHE A 288 1.53 -7.99 1.23
N VAL A 289 0.84 -7.92 0.09
CA VAL A 289 -0.50 -7.33 0.01
C VAL A 289 -1.54 -8.43 0.12
N PHE A 290 -2.58 -8.14 0.90
CA PHE A 290 -3.76 -8.98 1.05
C PHE A 290 -5.01 -8.14 0.83
N VAL A 291 -6.02 -8.79 0.28
CA VAL A 291 -7.29 -8.19 -0.10
C VAL A 291 -8.43 -8.93 0.57
N PRO A 292 -9.55 -8.27 0.90
CA PRO A 292 -10.72 -8.95 1.45
C PRO A 292 -11.24 -9.98 0.44
N GLN A 293 -11.63 -11.15 0.94
CA GLN A 293 -12.17 -12.22 0.11
C GLN A 293 -13.43 -11.75 -0.63
N ARG A 294 -13.39 -11.77 -1.97
CA ARG A 294 -14.56 -11.46 -2.84
C ARG A 294 -15.36 -12.70 -3.21
N GLU A 295 -14.68 -13.80 -3.53
CA GLU A 295 -15.30 -15.06 -3.95
C GLU A 295 -14.81 -16.22 -3.05
N ASP A 296 -15.63 -17.25 -2.87
CA ASP A 296 -15.22 -18.46 -2.16
C ASP A 296 -14.15 -19.21 -2.98
N PRO A 297 -12.91 -19.40 -2.45
CA PRO A 297 -11.88 -20.13 -3.16
C PRO A 297 -12.29 -21.54 -3.57
N ARG A 298 -13.19 -22.21 -2.83
CA ARG A 298 -13.72 -23.54 -3.22
C ARG A 298 -14.49 -23.48 -4.53
N ALA A 299 -15.35 -22.48 -4.68
CA ALA A 299 -16.16 -22.31 -5.88
C ALA A 299 -15.26 -22.05 -7.10
N VAL A 300 -14.28 -21.15 -6.95
CA VAL A 300 -13.30 -20.82 -8.00
C VAL A 300 -12.48 -22.05 -8.40
N ILE A 301 -11.92 -22.78 -7.43
CA ILE A 301 -11.15 -24.02 -7.67
C ILE A 301 -12.01 -25.04 -8.41
N SER A 302 -13.24 -25.29 -7.95
CA SER A 302 -14.15 -26.25 -8.59
C SER A 302 -14.56 -25.84 -10.02
N SER A 303 -14.63 -24.54 -10.29
CA SER A 303 -14.92 -24.01 -11.62
C SER A 303 -13.74 -24.25 -12.57
N GLU A 304 -12.53 -23.97 -12.08
CA GLU A 304 -11.29 -24.21 -12.83
C GLU A 304 -11.07 -25.71 -13.09
N GLU A 305 -11.25 -26.57 -12.10
CA GLU A 305 -11.16 -28.03 -12.29
C GLU A 305 -12.14 -28.53 -13.36
N ARG A 306 -13.38 -28.03 -13.35
CA ARG A 306 -14.37 -28.33 -14.41
C ARG A 306 -13.94 -27.80 -15.77
N ARG A 307 -13.35 -26.60 -15.84
CA ARG A 307 -12.80 -26.05 -17.09
C ARG A 307 -11.71 -26.97 -17.65
N ARG A 308 -10.76 -27.42 -16.82
CA ARG A 308 -9.69 -28.34 -17.22
C ARG A 308 -10.23 -29.67 -17.74
N LEU A 309 -11.21 -30.25 -17.05
CA LEU A 309 -11.88 -31.49 -17.48
C LEU A 309 -12.63 -31.33 -18.81
N ASN A 310 -13.32 -30.20 -19.00
CA ASN A 310 -14.02 -29.89 -20.24
C ASN A 310 -13.04 -29.73 -21.41
N LEU A 311 -11.90 -29.06 -21.20
CA LEU A 311 -10.86 -28.93 -22.21
C LEU A 311 -10.28 -30.28 -22.62
N LEU A 312 -9.95 -31.14 -21.64
CA LEU A 312 -9.45 -32.49 -21.94
C LEU A 312 -10.50 -33.31 -22.68
N SER A 313 -11.75 -33.27 -22.22
CA SER A 313 -12.86 -33.99 -22.86
C SER A 313 -13.12 -33.53 -24.29
N ALA A 314 -12.98 -32.23 -24.56
CA ALA A 314 -13.10 -31.66 -25.90
C ALA A 314 -11.92 -32.07 -26.80
N LEU A 315 -10.69 -32.07 -26.26
CA LEU A 315 -9.50 -32.48 -27.02
C LEU A 315 -9.63 -33.90 -27.56
N VAL A 316 -10.12 -34.83 -26.74
CA VAL A 316 -10.23 -36.26 -27.07
C VAL A 316 -11.62 -36.67 -27.57
N ALA A 317 -12.50 -35.71 -27.87
CA ALA A 317 -13.88 -35.97 -28.23
C ALA A 317 -14.02 -36.84 -29.49
N ASP A 318 -13.16 -36.61 -30.49
CA ASP A 318 -13.18 -37.32 -31.79
C ASP A 318 -12.18 -38.48 -31.88
N GLY A 319 -11.60 -38.93 -30.76
CA GLY A 319 -10.62 -40.01 -30.74
C GLY A 319 -9.54 -39.79 -29.67
N GLU A 320 -9.15 -40.87 -29.01
CA GLU A 320 -8.13 -40.87 -27.96
C GLU A 320 -6.73 -41.24 -28.50
N LEU A 321 -6.65 -41.81 -29.72
CA LEU A 321 -5.42 -42.28 -30.36
C LEU A 321 -4.91 -41.29 -31.42
N PHE A 322 -3.64 -40.92 -31.28
CA PHE A 322 -2.91 -40.00 -32.13
C PHE A 322 -1.61 -40.66 -32.60
N GLU A 323 -1.39 -40.78 -33.91
CA GLU A 323 -0.18 -41.43 -34.44
C GLU A 323 0.56 -40.54 -35.44
N THR A 324 1.88 -40.63 -35.44
CA THR A 324 2.74 -39.97 -36.42
C THR A 324 4.00 -40.77 -36.67
N ASP A 325 4.45 -40.80 -37.93
CA ASP A 325 5.64 -41.55 -38.35
C ASP A 325 6.89 -41.08 -37.60
N THR A 326 6.94 -39.80 -37.23
CA THR A 326 8.11 -39.17 -36.60
C THR A 326 7.98 -38.97 -35.10
N GLY A 327 6.87 -39.34 -34.48
CA GLY A 327 6.60 -39.06 -33.06
C GLY A 327 5.83 -40.17 -32.34
N GLY A 328 5.61 -41.30 -33.01
CA GLY A 328 5.03 -42.49 -32.43
C GLY A 328 3.53 -42.39 -32.19
N SER A 329 3.06 -43.16 -31.21
CA SER A 329 1.65 -43.33 -30.86
C SER A 329 1.38 -42.75 -29.48
N LEU A 330 0.51 -41.74 -29.43
CA LEU A 330 0.08 -41.04 -28.23
C LEU A 330 -1.40 -41.32 -27.99
N VAL A 331 -1.72 -41.91 -26.84
CA VAL A 331 -3.07 -42.13 -26.36
C VAL A 331 -3.35 -41.17 -25.21
N LEU A 332 -4.39 -40.35 -25.33
CA LEU A 332 -4.84 -39.43 -24.29
C LEU A 332 -6.21 -39.89 -23.77
N SER A 333 -6.29 -40.23 -22.49
CA SER A 333 -7.55 -40.64 -21.87
C SER A 333 -8.32 -39.45 -21.30
N ARG A 334 -9.65 -39.58 -21.24
CA ARG A 334 -10.53 -38.63 -20.53
C ARG A 334 -10.27 -38.54 -19.03
N THR A 335 -9.60 -39.54 -18.45
CA THR A 335 -9.26 -39.59 -17.02
C THR A 335 -7.99 -38.82 -16.67
N GLY A 336 -7.36 -38.16 -17.63
CA GLY A 336 -6.12 -37.40 -17.41
C GLY A 336 -4.86 -38.27 -17.43
N ARG A 337 -4.92 -39.46 -18.03
CA ARG A 337 -3.77 -40.34 -18.25
C ARG A 337 -3.35 -40.29 -19.70
N PHE A 338 -2.07 -40.50 -19.94
CA PHE A 338 -1.57 -40.71 -21.29
C PHE A 338 -0.65 -41.93 -21.36
N THR A 339 -0.56 -42.48 -22.57
CA THR A 339 0.47 -43.43 -22.97
C THR A 339 1.13 -42.91 -24.24
N TRP A 340 2.45 -42.79 -24.27
CA TRP A 340 3.22 -42.36 -25.43
C TRP A 340 4.30 -43.41 -25.73
N LEU A 341 4.20 -44.05 -26.89
CA LEU A 341 5.14 -45.04 -27.40
C LEU A 341 5.79 -44.52 -28.68
N GLY A 342 7.03 -44.93 -28.97
CA GLY A 342 7.69 -44.57 -30.23
C GLY A 342 8.16 -43.11 -30.31
N TYR A 343 8.40 -42.47 -29.16
CA TYR A 343 8.80 -41.05 -29.09
C TYR A 343 10.33 -40.84 -29.17
N GLU A 344 11.12 -41.86 -29.53
CA GLU A 344 12.59 -41.84 -29.44
C GLU A 344 13.23 -40.73 -30.29
N SER A 345 12.59 -40.33 -31.38
CA SER A 345 12.97 -39.18 -32.24
C SER A 345 12.79 -37.82 -31.55
N LEU A 346 11.98 -37.75 -30.51
CA LEU A 346 11.69 -36.56 -29.70
C LEU A 346 12.57 -36.52 -28.43
N SER A 347 13.54 -37.42 -28.32
CA SER A 347 14.52 -37.49 -27.24
C SER A 347 15.90 -37.04 -27.73
N PRO A 348 16.67 -36.26 -26.93
CA PRO A 348 16.41 -35.88 -25.54
C PRO A 348 15.55 -34.61 -25.37
N LEU A 349 15.17 -33.95 -26.47
CA LEU A 349 14.36 -32.73 -26.46
C LEU A 349 13.24 -32.87 -27.51
N PRO A 350 11.96 -32.65 -27.13
CA PRO A 350 11.47 -32.16 -25.85
C PRO A 350 11.34 -33.20 -24.73
N ILE A 351 11.49 -34.51 -25.02
CA ILE A 351 11.28 -35.58 -24.04
C ILE A 351 12.63 -36.11 -23.54
N PRO A 352 12.93 -35.99 -22.24
CA PRO A 352 14.18 -36.50 -21.67
C PRO A 352 14.35 -38.01 -21.88
N PRO A 353 15.60 -38.50 -21.91
CA PRO A 353 15.86 -39.93 -21.94
C PRO A 353 15.25 -40.60 -20.70
N GLU A 354 14.84 -41.86 -20.86
CA GLU A 354 14.29 -42.70 -19.77
C GLU A 354 13.00 -42.14 -19.12
N SER A 355 12.25 -41.27 -19.81
CA SER A 355 10.96 -40.76 -19.31
C SER A 355 9.89 -41.86 -19.13
N GLY A 356 10.04 -43.04 -19.74
CA GLY A 356 9.02 -44.08 -19.74
C GLY A 356 7.86 -43.76 -20.68
N SER A 357 6.82 -44.59 -20.70
CA SER A 357 5.74 -44.50 -21.70
C SER A 357 4.39 -44.05 -21.16
N THR A 358 4.23 -43.87 -19.85
CA THR A 358 2.95 -43.51 -19.24
C THR A 358 3.07 -42.31 -18.32
N GLY A 359 1.96 -41.59 -18.12
CA GLY A 359 1.93 -40.45 -17.22
C GLY A 359 0.58 -39.78 -17.09
N ASN A 360 0.59 -38.58 -16.53
CA ASN A 360 -0.58 -37.72 -16.37
C ASN A 360 -0.52 -36.51 -17.32
N ILE A 361 -1.69 -36.15 -17.87
CA ILE A 361 -1.90 -34.92 -18.63
C ILE A 361 -2.70 -33.93 -17.79
N ALA A 362 -2.26 -32.67 -17.75
CA ALA A 362 -2.94 -31.59 -17.05
C ALA A 362 -3.22 -30.42 -18.01
N MET A 363 -4.48 -29.98 -18.08
CA MET A 363 -4.89 -28.78 -18.83
C MET A 363 -4.65 -27.51 -18.00
N ASP A 364 -3.42 -27.33 -17.52
CA ASP A 364 -3.06 -26.35 -16.48
C ASP A 364 -2.44 -25.05 -17.00
N LEU A 365 -2.25 -24.93 -18.32
CA LEU A 365 -1.62 -23.80 -18.96
C LEU A 365 -2.64 -22.89 -19.67
N PHE A 366 -2.34 -21.60 -19.68
CA PHE A 366 -3.07 -20.56 -20.40
C PHE A 366 -2.18 -19.99 -21.51
N LEU A 367 -2.77 -19.69 -22.66
CA LEU A 367 -2.04 -19.07 -23.77
C LEU A 367 -2.09 -17.55 -23.68
N GLY A 368 -0.96 -16.89 -23.94
CA GLY A 368 -0.89 -15.45 -24.14
C GLY A 368 -1.63 -14.99 -25.41
N PRO A 369 -2.02 -13.71 -25.52
CA PRO A 369 -2.80 -13.18 -26.65
C PRO A 369 -2.21 -13.45 -28.03
N GLU A 370 -0.88 -13.51 -28.13
CA GLU A 370 -0.16 -13.79 -29.36
C GLU A 370 -0.34 -15.25 -29.84
N LEU A 371 -0.51 -16.19 -28.90
CA LEU A 371 -0.64 -17.62 -29.19
C LEU A 371 -2.08 -18.07 -29.40
N THR A 372 -3.07 -17.39 -28.80
CA THR A 372 -4.49 -17.77 -28.91
C THR A 372 -5.07 -17.65 -30.31
N SER A 373 -4.41 -16.89 -31.20
CA SER A 373 -4.78 -16.80 -32.61
C SER A 373 -4.36 -18.01 -33.45
N ILE A 374 -3.38 -18.79 -32.97
CA ILE A 374 -2.73 -19.90 -33.69
C ILE A 374 -3.05 -21.25 -33.05
N TRP A 375 -3.05 -21.28 -31.71
CA TRP A 375 -3.20 -22.47 -30.88
C TRP A 375 -4.51 -22.43 -30.11
N GLN A 376 -5.11 -23.60 -29.91
CA GLN A 376 -6.40 -23.72 -29.22
C GLN A 376 -6.25 -23.79 -27.70
N GLY A 377 -5.15 -24.36 -27.21
CA GLY A 377 -4.85 -24.48 -25.80
C GLY A 377 -3.45 -25.02 -25.54
N ALA A 378 -3.13 -25.28 -24.28
CA ALA A 378 -1.88 -25.90 -23.87
C ALA A 378 -2.10 -26.86 -22.70
N PHE A 379 -1.22 -27.84 -22.56
CA PHE A 379 -1.22 -28.81 -21.48
C PHE A 379 0.20 -29.20 -21.06
N THR A 380 0.29 -29.76 -19.85
CA THR A 380 1.52 -30.32 -19.29
C THR A 380 1.41 -31.84 -19.21
N LEU A 381 2.45 -32.54 -19.64
CA LEU A 381 2.65 -33.97 -19.42
C LEU A 381 3.66 -34.20 -18.29
N ARG A 382 3.34 -35.15 -17.41
CA ARG A 382 4.26 -35.66 -16.38
C ARG A 382 4.32 -37.16 -16.47
N PHE A 383 5.47 -37.68 -16.86
CA PHE A 383 5.72 -39.11 -16.96
C PHE A 383 5.84 -39.74 -15.57
N ASP A 384 5.34 -40.96 -15.40
CA ASP A 384 5.37 -41.67 -14.11
C ASP A 384 6.80 -41.97 -13.65
N ALA A 385 7.73 -42.22 -14.58
CA ALA A 385 9.13 -42.47 -14.26
C ALA A 385 9.84 -41.22 -13.70
N ASN A 386 9.34 -40.02 -14.01
CA ASN A 386 9.88 -38.76 -13.51
C ASN A 386 8.79 -37.69 -13.33
N LEU A 387 8.03 -37.83 -12.24
CA LEU A 387 6.91 -36.93 -11.90
C LEU A 387 7.32 -35.45 -11.72
N ARG A 388 8.59 -35.18 -11.41
CA ARG A 388 9.08 -33.81 -11.20
C ARG A 388 9.21 -33.05 -12.50
N GLN A 389 9.57 -33.75 -13.58
CA GLN A 389 9.77 -33.12 -14.87
C GLN A 389 8.44 -32.96 -15.61
N ALA A 390 8.13 -31.71 -15.94
CA ALA A 390 6.98 -31.32 -16.72
C ALA A 390 7.42 -31.03 -18.14
N ILE A 391 6.69 -31.57 -19.12
CA ILE A 391 6.89 -31.28 -20.53
C ILE A 391 5.61 -30.65 -21.04
N SER A 392 5.71 -29.46 -21.61
CA SER A 392 4.55 -28.64 -21.94
C SER A 392 4.40 -28.53 -23.45
N PHE A 393 3.14 -28.60 -23.91
CA PHE A 393 2.81 -28.46 -25.32
C PHE A 393 1.62 -27.52 -25.51
N ALA A 394 1.70 -26.66 -26.51
CA ALA A 394 0.53 -26.02 -27.10
C ALA A 394 -0.10 -27.00 -28.09
N TYR A 395 -1.42 -26.96 -28.26
CA TYR A 395 -2.11 -27.83 -29.19
C TYR A 395 -3.11 -27.08 -30.06
N ARG A 396 -3.27 -27.56 -31.29
CA ARG A 396 -4.46 -27.32 -32.10
C ARG A 396 -4.95 -28.65 -32.64
N ALA A 397 -6.22 -28.93 -32.40
CA ALA A 397 -6.86 -30.18 -32.75
C ALA A 397 -7.99 -29.92 -33.76
N GLY A 398 -8.01 -30.74 -34.80
CA GLY A 398 -9.14 -30.87 -35.72
C GLY A 398 -9.70 -32.29 -35.72
N PRO A 399 -10.70 -32.57 -36.56
CA PRO A 399 -11.35 -33.89 -36.60
C PRO A 399 -10.43 -35.05 -36.99
N TYR A 400 -9.33 -34.77 -37.70
CA TYR A 400 -8.44 -35.77 -38.30
C TYR A 400 -6.99 -35.66 -37.88
N ALA A 401 -6.61 -34.56 -37.22
CA ALA A 401 -5.22 -34.34 -36.85
C ALA A 401 -5.12 -33.48 -35.59
N MET A 402 -4.03 -33.68 -34.85
CA MET A 402 -3.62 -32.82 -33.74
C MET A 402 -2.18 -32.40 -33.96
N GLU A 403 -1.94 -31.09 -33.87
CA GLU A 403 -0.60 -30.54 -33.91
C GLU A 403 -0.20 -30.09 -32.52
N LEU A 404 1.04 -30.43 -32.12
CA LEU A 404 1.64 -30.04 -30.85
C LEU A 404 2.84 -29.14 -31.10
N GLY A 405 2.85 -27.97 -30.46
CA GLY A 405 4.00 -27.07 -30.38
C GLY A 405 4.72 -27.23 -29.05
N TYR A 406 6.02 -27.50 -29.05
CA TYR A 406 6.77 -27.60 -27.79
C TYR A 406 6.82 -26.24 -27.07
N ILE A 407 6.61 -26.25 -25.76
CA ILE A 407 6.73 -25.06 -24.91
C ILE A 407 7.94 -25.24 -24.00
N ALA A 408 8.96 -24.42 -24.25
CA ALA A 408 10.13 -24.36 -23.38
C ALA A 408 9.75 -23.79 -21.99
N PRO A 409 10.29 -24.30 -20.88
CA PRO A 409 9.91 -23.87 -19.52
C PRO A 409 10.05 -22.37 -19.27
N GLU A 410 10.99 -21.70 -19.94
CA GLU A 410 11.29 -20.28 -19.78
C GLU A 410 10.17 -19.37 -20.31
N LEU A 411 9.33 -19.92 -21.21
CA LEU A 411 8.16 -19.25 -21.80
C LEU A 411 6.93 -19.28 -20.88
N ILE A 412 6.98 -20.06 -19.79
CA ILE A 412 5.87 -20.22 -18.85
C ILE A 412 6.11 -19.34 -17.62
N ARG A 413 5.22 -18.37 -17.40
CA ARG A 413 5.21 -17.54 -16.19
C ARG A 413 3.83 -17.58 -15.54
N ASN A 414 3.76 -18.04 -14.30
CA ASN A 414 2.52 -18.15 -13.53
C ASN A 414 1.41 -18.93 -14.29
N GLY A 415 1.79 -20.01 -14.98
CA GLY A 415 0.87 -20.82 -15.79
C GLY A 415 0.45 -20.20 -17.13
N VAL A 416 0.93 -19.00 -17.47
CA VAL A 416 0.69 -18.35 -18.77
C VAL A 416 1.90 -18.53 -19.68
N VAL A 417 1.65 -19.01 -20.89
CA VAL A 417 2.65 -19.21 -21.95
C VAL A 417 2.74 -17.94 -22.77
N THR A 418 3.91 -17.32 -22.82
CA THR A 418 4.17 -16.11 -23.63
C THR A 418 5.32 -16.40 -24.59
N ALA A 419 5.06 -16.27 -25.89
CA ALA A 419 6.06 -16.54 -26.93
C ALA A 419 5.88 -15.57 -28.11
N PRO A 420 6.50 -14.36 -28.04
CA PRO A 420 6.29 -13.30 -29.03
C PRO A 420 6.70 -13.68 -30.45
N GLU A 421 7.68 -14.58 -30.60
CA GLU A 421 8.19 -15.06 -31.89
C GLU A 421 7.44 -16.31 -32.39
N GLY A 422 6.45 -16.80 -31.63
CA GLY A 422 5.78 -18.07 -31.88
C GLY A 422 6.43 -19.24 -31.14
N LEU A 423 5.98 -20.46 -31.43
CA LEU A 423 6.52 -21.70 -30.86
C LEU A 423 7.26 -22.47 -31.94
N ASP A 424 8.49 -22.87 -31.65
CA ASP A 424 9.30 -23.72 -32.53
C ASP A 424 8.99 -25.20 -32.31
N GLY A 425 8.92 -25.95 -33.41
CA GLY A 425 8.74 -27.40 -33.39
C GLY A 425 7.28 -27.82 -33.28
N SER A 426 6.69 -28.18 -34.43
CA SER A 426 5.34 -28.75 -34.54
C SER A 426 5.41 -30.25 -34.81
N ILE A 427 4.80 -31.07 -33.96
CA ILE A 427 4.56 -32.49 -34.24
C ILE A 427 3.12 -32.63 -34.71
N VAL A 428 2.91 -33.20 -35.90
CA VAL A 428 1.56 -33.42 -36.45
C VAL A 428 1.21 -34.90 -36.31
N PHE A 429 0.15 -35.17 -35.55
CA PHE A 429 -0.45 -36.49 -35.40
C PHE A 429 -1.69 -36.64 -36.26
N SER A 430 -1.86 -37.80 -36.87
CA SER A 430 -3.13 -38.26 -37.41
C SER A 430 -4.00 -38.79 -36.27
N ARG A 431 -5.28 -38.43 -36.27
CA ARG A 431 -6.25 -38.85 -35.25
C ARG A 431 -7.04 -40.06 -35.75
N TYR A 432 -7.17 -41.07 -34.90
CA TYR A 432 -7.99 -42.26 -35.14
C TYR A 432 -9.17 -42.30 -34.17
N ARG A 433 -10.34 -42.67 -34.69
CA ARG A 433 -11.60 -42.77 -33.94
C ARG A 433 -11.75 -44.10 -33.22
#